data_AF-A0A0C1V9W2-F1
#
_entry.id   AF-A0A0C1V9W2-F1
#
_cell.length_a   1.000
_cell.length_b   1.000
_cell.length_c   1.000
_cell.angle_alpha   90.00
_cell.angle_beta   90.00
_cell.angle_gamma   90.00
#
_symmetry.space_group_name_H-M   'P 1'
#
loop_
_entity.id
_entity.type
_entity.pdbx_description
1 polymer ?
#
loop_
_entity_poly.entity_id
_entity_poly.type
_entity_poly.pdbx_seq_one_letter_code
_entity_poly.pdbx_strand_id
1 'polypeptide(L)'
;MAQDRTPTPPKLTPPLPQNPLWRWLIAPMLLVSLGLHGLILFIPTGPAEEELLPPPDPEEDGVAVIKIDPPSASPTATSANPGTVKTARPSTASPPPARSTARSAAPAPRNPPRVNRRPSDRPSPNPNSADNAGLVAPIPELDNADQTTDPNPQSPSAEGRATSDIGRRPPDRTDEVTAAEPPPFDNYIEIFKTYTGVQLSETDANEAQANWLQVLSDRAPNLADLTIRPLKIFEPLPYAANICLPSPPDAARILVFIDAEGTPEMYQPFVQRTKYRAFDNAAEDRVRQYDFPDVDEPRAYRVEVDVNYDETDCDWPPAVDRLPDDYFTVLESYVGPALTTSRGADETKAAWLQTLRESGAIDLPEGDDLDLPKWEGFIPDVSYPLDICLPVDPKDQVEVGVLVLPDGTLSAEPVTLRSTGYQYFDDRARDLVKTVAFTPSDTPQILVVEVPVAYNADDCQPLESETFELPSADTRDQRTPVARPPSEPDTNAAIAFDPALQTDLLENGRQQVEASPVGTLNQQLALAAASLASGWPADIEQSCFLADITAESFQPVETAADALILSEDASQAPATLSRLYETEAADAGDYCGAPLIQMSRSGAPQLFASVIPLSNEEASVLVVFWSADPQAQ
;
A
#
# COMPACT_ATOMS: atom_id res chain seq x y z
N MET A 1 -79.55 21.65 -46.61
CA MET A 1 -79.64 20.26 -46.11
C MET A 1 -78.55 19.44 -46.80
N ALA A 2 -77.43 19.22 -46.12
CA ALA A 2 -76.42 18.24 -46.49
C ALA A 2 -75.71 17.84 -45.19
N GLN A 3 -75.82 16.56 -44.82
CA GLN A 3 -75.13 15.96 -43.69
C GLN A 3 -73.72 15.56 -44.16
N ASP A 4 -72.70 16.08 -43.50
CA ASP A 4 -71.32 15.63 -43.70
C ASP A 4 -70.96 14.66 -42.56
N ARG A 5 -70.62 13.42 -42.92
CA ARG A 5 -70.29 12.33 -42.00
C ARG A 5 -68.77 12.19 -41.93
N THR A 6 -68.19 12.52 -40.78
CA THR A 6 -66.80 12.23 -40.47
C THR A 6 -66.61 10.74 -40.13
N PRO A 7 -65.52 10.10 -40.59
CA PRO A 7 -65.25 8.69 -40.37
C PRO A 7 -64.60 8.43 -39.01
N THR A 8 -65.06 7.39 -38.32
CA THR A 8 -64.51 6.89 -37.05
C THR A 8 -63.17 6.18 -37.28
N PRO A 9 -62.13 6.42 -36.44
CA PRO A 9 -60.84 5.75 -36.58
C PRO A 9 -60.89 4.25 -36.23
N PRO A 10 -60.01 3.42 -36.82
CA PRO A 10 -59.99 1.98 -36.61
C PRO A 10 -59.44 1.60 -35.22
N LYS A 11 -60.11 0.63 -34.59
CA LYS A 11 -59.70 -0.01 -33.34
C LYS A 11 -58.41 -0.81 -33.58
N LEU A 12 -57.32 -0.43 -32.93
CA LEU A 12 -56.06 -1.18 -32.88
C LEU A 12 -56.21 -2.37 -31.93
N THR A 13 -55.98 -3.58 -32.44
CA THR A 13 -55.91 -4.84 -31.68
C THR A 13 -54.56 -4.91 -30.96
N PRO A 14 -54.50 -5.30 -29.67
CA PRO A 14 -53.23 -5.42 -28.95
C PRO A 14 -52.36 -6.56 -29.51
N PRO A 15 -51.02 -6.39 -29.55
CA PRO A 15 -50.11 -7.43 -29.99
C PRO A 15 -50.10 -8.62 -29.02
N LEU A 16 -50.04 -9.83 -29.58
CA LEU A 16 -49.90 -11.08 -28.82
C LEU A 16 -48.55 -11.12 -28.08
N PRO A 17 -48.50 -11.63 -26.84
CA PRO A 17 -47.27 -11.69 -26.06
C PRO A 17 -46.28 -12.65 -26.71
N GLN A 18 -45.15 -12.11 -27.15
CA GLN A 18 -44.01 -12.88 -27.64
C GLN A 18 -43.22 -13.38 -26.42
N ASN A 19 -43.27 -14.69 -26.16
CA ASN A 19 -42.38 -15.29 -25.18
C ASN A 19 -40.93 -15.21 -25.69
N PRO A 20 -39.99 -14.68 -24.90
CA PRO A 20 -38.63 -14.46 -25.37
C PRO A 20 -37.92 -15.80 -25.58
N LEU A 21 -37.39 -15.99 -26.79
CA LEU A 21 -36.71 -17.21 -27.26
C LEU A 21 -35.59 -17.71 -26.33
N TRP A 22 -34.95 -16.81 -25.56
CA TRP A 22 -33.89 -17.18 -24.62
C TRP A 22 -34.37 -18.11 -23.50
N ARG A 23 -35.64 -17.99 -23.07
CA ARG A 23 -36.20 -18.88 -22.03
C ARG A 23 -36.25 -20.34 -22.48
N TRP A 24 -36.33 -20.60 -23.78
CA TRP A 24 -36.36 -21.97 -24.31
C TRP A 24 -34.97 -22.60 -24.39
N LEU A 25 -33.92 -21.80 -24.53
CA LEU A 25 -32.53 -22.27 -24.63
C LEU A 25 -31.84 -22.39 -23.25
N ILE A 26 -32.08 -21.45 -22.34
CA ILE A 26 -31.34 -21.38 -21.07
C ILE A 26 -31.88 -22.37 -20.02
N ALA A 27 -33.20 -22.55 -19.96
CA ALA A 27 -33.84 -23.44 -18.99
C ALA A 27 -33.34 -24.91 -19.05
N PRO A 28 -33.17 -25.56 -20.22
CA PRO A 28 -32.67 -26.94 -20.26
C PRO A 28 -31.19 -27.04 -19.85
N MET A 29 -30.34 -26.05 -20.16
CA MET A 29 -28.93 -26.08 -19.76
C MET A 29 -28.76 -25.96 -18.23
N LEU A 30 -29.55 -25.11 -17.59
CA LEU A 30 -29.55 -24.97 -16.13
C LEU A 30 -30.00 -26.27 -15.43
N LEU A 31 -31.02 -26.94 -15.97
CA LEU A 31 -31.49 -28.22 -15.44
C LEU A 31 -30.46 -29.34 -15.56
N VAL A 32 -29.71 -29.39 -16.68
CA VAL A 32 -28.63 -30.36 -16.86
C VAL A 32 -27.47 -30.09 -15.90
N SER A 33 -27.09 -28.83 -15.70
CA SER A 33 -26.03 -28.44 -14.75
C SER A 33 -26.39 -28.81 -13.31
N LEU A 34 -27.63 -28.52 -12.88
CA LEU A 34 -28.11 -28.88 -11.54
C LEU A 34 -28.16 -30.40 -11.34
N GLY A 35 -28.56 -31.15 -12.38
CA GLY A 35 -28.58 -32.61 -12.35
C GLY A 35 -27.19 -33.22 -12.24
N LEU A 36 -26.20 -32.66 -12.96
CA LEU A 36 -24.82 -33.13 -12.92
C LEU A 36 -24.18 -32.88 -11.54
N HIS A 37 -24.38 -31.69 -10.98
CA HIS A 37 -23.91 -31.37 -9.62
C HIS A 37 -24.54 -32.27 -8.56
N GLY A 38 -25.85 -32.52 -8.66
CA GLY A 38 -26.53 -33.45 -7.77
C GLY A 38 -25.96 -34.87 -7.83
N LEU A 39 -25.58 -35.34 -9.03
CA LEU A 39 -25.04 -36.70 -9.20
C LEU A 39 -23.64 -36.86 -8.59
N ILE A 40 -22.81 -35.82 -8.64
CA ILE A 40 -21.47 -35.82 -8.01
C ILE A 40 -21.58 -35.96 -6.49
N LEU A 41 -22.56 -35.31 -5.86
CA LEU A 41 -22.78 -35.40 -4.40
C LEU A 41 -23.26 -36.78 -3.93
N PHE A 42 -23.74 -37.64 -4.83
CA PHE A 42 -24.20 -38.99 -4.49
C PHE A 42 -23.16 -40.08 -4.75
N ILE A 43 -21.95 -39.73 -5.21
CA ILE A 43 -20.84 -40.69 -5.29
C ILE A 43 -20.33 -40.92 -3.87
N PRO A 44 -20.52 -42.13 -3.28
CA PRO A 44 -20.04 -42.41 -1.95
C PRO A 44 -18.51 -42.38 -1.96
N THR A 45 -17.93 -41.36 -1.34
CA THR A 45 -16.53 -41.38 -0.95
C THR A 45 -16.37 -42.54 0.03
N GLY A 46 -15.68 -43.59 -0.39
CA GLY A 46 -15.46 -44.78 0.42
C GLY A 46 -14.81 -44.42 1.77
N PRO A 47 -14.97 -45.27 2.80
CA PRO A 47 -14.32 -45.05 4.08
C PRO A 47 -12.80 -44.98 3.87
N ALA A 48 -12.20 -43.86 4.25
CA ALA A 48 -10.76 -43.76 4.35
C ALA A 48 -10.29 -44.79 5.37
N GLU A 49 -9.59 -45.83 4.91
CA GLU A 49 -8.87 -46.72 5.81
C GLU A 49 -7.71 -45.89 6.39
N GLU A 50 -7.87 -45.44 7.64
CA GLU A 50 -6.75 -45.00 8.47
C GLU A 50 -5.81 -46.19 8.69
N GLU A 51 -4.82 -46.31 7.81
CA GLU A 51 -3.67 -47.17 8.02
C GLU A 51 -2.88 -46.62 9.21
N LEU A 52 -3.06 -47.28 10.36
CA LEU A 52 -2.35 -47.02 11.61
C LEU A 52 -0.83 -47.15 11.38
N LEU A 53 -0.18 -46.03 11.11
CA LEU A 53 1.27 -45.92 11.17
C LEU A 53 1.71 -46.21 12.61
N PRO A 54 2.57 -47.23 12.86
CA PRO A 54 3.13 -47.44 14.18
C PRO A 54 4.01 -46.23 14.56
N PRO A 55 4.08 -45.87 15.86
CA PRO A 55 4.89 -44.76 16.31
C PRO A 55 6.37 -44.97 15.94
N PRO A 56 7.08 -43.92 15.48
CA PRO A 56 8.49 -44.03 15.15
C PRO A 56 9.32 -44.40 16.38
N ASP A 57 10.15 -45.41 16.22
CA ASP A 57 11.08 -45.93 17.22
C ASP A 57 12.19 -44.89 17.50
N PRO A 58 12.39 -44.42 18.74
CA PRO A 58 13.30 -43.31 19.02
C PRO A 58 14.80 -43.67 19.10
N GLU A 59 15.27 -44.81 18.59
CA GLU A 59 16.65 -45.28 18.87
C GLU A 59 17.63 -45.48 17.70
N GLU A 60 17.33 -45.19 16.43
CA GLU A 60 18.35 -45.32 15.37
C GLU A 60 18.33 -44.19 14.33
N ASP A 61 19.19 -43.18 14.50
CA ASP A 61 20.03 -42.62 13.42
C ASP A 61 21.03 -41.58 13.97
N GLY A 62 22.15 -42.10 14.48
CA GLY A 62 23.33 -41.30 14.76
C GLY A 62 24.10 -41.04 13.46
N VAL A 63 23.92 -39.86 12.87
CA VAL A 63 24.74 -39.40 11.73
C VAL A 63 26.19 -39.20 12.20
N ALA A 64 27.05 -40.17 11.89
CA ALA A 64 28.49 -40.06 12.08
C ALA A 64 29.09 -39.20 10.95
N VAL A 65 29.53 -37.99 11.28
CA VAL A 65 30.31 -37.12 10.40
C VAL A 65 31.71 -37.73 10.21
N ILE A 66 31.92 -38.39 9.06
CA ILE A 66 33.25 -38.85 8.64
C ILE A 66 33.99 -37.67 8.01
N LYS A 67 35.03 -37.19 8.70
CA LYS A 67 35.96 -36.18 8.19
C LYS A 67 36.86 -36.84 7.12
N ILE A 68 36.67 -36.46 5.86
CA ILE A 68 37.53 -36.86 4.75
C ILE A 68 38.71 -35.89 4.70
N ASP A 69 39.93 -36.37 4.94
CA ASP A 69 41.15 -35.58 4.76
C ASP A 69 41.47 -35.39 3.27
N PRO A 70 41.92 -34.19 2.84
CA PRO A 70 42.20 -33.90 1.45
C PRO A 70 43.45 -34.66 0.93
N PRO A 71 43.47 -35.07 -0.35
CA PRO A 71 44.61 -35.79 -0.92
C PRO A 71 45.85 -34.88 -1.02
N SER A 72 46.90 -35.27 -0.30
CA SER A 72 48.25 -34.72 -0.42
C SER A 72 48.83 -35.01 -1.80
N ALA A 73 48.98 -33.97 -2.61
CA ALA A 73 49.86 -33.99 -3.77
C ALA A 73 51.32 -33.84 -3.31
N SER A 74 52.14 -34.85 -3.59
CA SER A 74 53.60 -34.72 -3.55
C SER A 74 54.09 -33.89 -4.73
N PRO A 75 55.17 -33.13 -4.56
CA PRO A 75 56.29 -33.35 -5.47
C PRO A 75 57.64 -33.51 -4.77
N THR A 76 58.48 -34.26 -5.47
CA THR A 76 59.81 -34.76 -5.09
C THR A 76 60.91 -33.71 -5.34
N ALA A 77 61.98 -33.84 -4.54
CA ALA A 77 63.40 -33.62 -4.86
C ALA A 77 64.06 -32.23 -4.61
N THR A 78 64.85 -32.23 -3.53
CA THR A 78 66.32 -32.00 -3.52
C THR A 78 66.88 -30.59 -3.75
N SER A 79 67.41 -29.98 -2.70
CA SER A 79 68.76 -29.36 -2.70
C SER A 79 69.25 -29.04 -1.29
N ALA A 80 70.56 -28.90 -1.14
CA ALA A 80 71.35 -29.22 0.05
C ALA A 80 71.89 -28.02 0.85
N ASN A 81 72.31 -28.34 2.09
CA ASN A 81 73.48 -27.81 2.83
C ASN A 81 73.33 -26.55 3.74
N PRO A 82 74.28 -26.29 4.69
CA PRO A 82 73.98 -26.32 6.12
C PRO A 82 74.46 -25.08 6.92
N GLY A 83 74.08 -24.96 8.21
CA GLY A 83 74.52 -23.85 9.07
C GLY A 83 74.29 -24.02 10.58
N THR A 84 75.10 -24.84 11.22
CA THR A 84 75.90 -24.62 12.45
C THR A 84 75.41 -23.68 13.60
N VAL A 85 75.03 -24.30 14.73
CA VAL A 85 75.44 -24.09 16.16
C VAL A 85 75.12 -22.76 16.90
N LYS A 86 74.37 -22.83 18.04
CA LYS A 86 74.92 -22.63 19.41
C LYS A 86 73.91 -22.87 20.56
N THR A 87 74.47 -23.53 21.57
CA THR A 87 74.02 -23.91 22.92
C THR A 87 73.76 -22.74 23.89
N ALA A 88 72.74 -22.83 24.76
CA ALA A 88 72.83 -22.54 26.21
C ALA A 88 71.54 -22.94 26.97
N ARG A 89 71.69 -23.13 28.29
CA ARG A 89 70.92 -23.95 29.25
C ARG A 89 69.98 -23.06 30.14
N PRO A 90 69.35 -23.49 31.28
CA PRO A 90 67.92 -23.28 31.56
C PRO A 90 67.62 -22.50 32.87
N SER A 91 66.34 -22.23 33.18
CA SER A 91 65.83 -21.88 34.53
C SER A 91 64.30 -22.00 34.57
N THR A 92 63.78 -23.04 35.25
CA THR A 92 63.10 -23.03 36.58
C THR A 92 61.63 -22.55 36.61
N ALA A 93 60.75 -23.56 36.73
CA ALA A 93 59.61 -23.72 37.66
C ALA A 93 58.70 -22.54 38.04
N SER A 94 57.37 -22.69 37.83
CA SER A 94 56.33 -22.81 38.89
C SER A 94 54.87 -22.61 38.36
N PRO A 95 53.82 -23.00 39.13
CA PRO A 95 52.61 -23.72 38.64
C PRO A 95 51.30 -22.87 38.66
N PRO A 96 50.10 -23.45 38.38
CA PRO A 96 48.87 -22.69 38.06
C PRO A 96 47.99 -22.41 39.30
N PRO A 97 47.11 -21.40 39.28
CA PRO A 97 46.09 -21.27 40.30
C PRO A 97 44.73 -21.84 39.86
N ALA A 98 44.04 -22.33 40.90
CA ALA A 98 42.86 -23.16 40.90
C ALA A 98 41.53 -22.41 40.68
N ARG A 99 40.52 -23.20 40.31
CA ARG A 99 39.09 -22.93 40.47
C ARG A 99 38.75 -22.63 41.93
N SER A 100 37.91 -21.61 42.16
CA SER A 100 37.14 -21.45 43.40
C SER A 100 35.65 -21.41 43.09
N THR A 101 34.95 -22.42 43.58
CA THR A 101 33.51 -22.40 43.84
C THR A 101 33.25 -21.59 45.12
N ALA A 102 32.33 -20.63 45.09
CA ALA A 102 31.71 -20.11 46.30
C ALA A 102 30.24 -19.76 46.04
N ARG A 103 29.42 -20.20 46.99
CA ARG A 103 27.96 -20.19 47.06
C ARG A 103 27.49 -19.02 47.93
N SER A 104 26.25 -18.59 47.73
CA SER A 104 25.38 -17.82 48.63
C SER A 104 25.53 -16.29 48.67
N ALA A 105 24.48 -15.56 48.28
CA ALA A 105 23.47 -15.03 49.22
C ALA A 105 22.40 -14.20 48.48
N ALA A 106 21.13 -14.42 48.82
CA ALA A 106 20.00 -13.62 48.40
C ALA A 106 19.94 -12.27 49.15
N PRO A 107 19.54 -11.16 48.50
CA PRO A 107 19.16 -9.94 49.20
C PRO A 107 17.64 -9.82 49.37
N ALA A 108 17.24 -9.46 50.60
CA ALA A 108 15.88 -9.17 51.03
C ALA A 108 15.36 -7.82 50.45
N PRO A 109 14.03 -7.63 50.33
CA PRO A 109 13.44 -6.40 49.81
C PRO A 109 13.48 -5.26 50.85
N ARG A 110 13.94 -4.07 50.41
CA ARG A 110 13.85 -2.81 51.16
C ARG A 110 12.60 -2.05 50.74
N ASN A 111 11.66 -1.91 51.67
CA ASN A 111 10.56 -0.93 51.60
C ASN A 111 11.10 0.51 51.72
N PRO A 112 10.69 1.46 50.87
CA PRO A 112 10.82 2.88 51.16
C PRO A 112 9.63 3.42 52.00
N PRO A 113 9.83 4.54 52.72
CA PRO A 113 8.92 5.00 53.77
C PRO A 113 7.69 5.76 53.24
N ARG A 114 6.56 5.44 53.87
CA ARG A 114 5.25 6.07 53.76
C ARG A 114 5.30 7.50 54.32
N VAL A 115 5.22 8.51 53.44
CA VAL A 115 5.06 9.92 53.83
C VAL A 115 3.57 10.28 53.82
N ASN A 116 3.02 10.50 55.01
CA ASN A 116 1.75 11.18 55.22
C ASN A 116 1.84 12.64 54.76
N ARG A 117 1.06 13.04 53.74
CA ARG A 117 0.64 14.43 53.57
C ARG A 117 -0.89 14.51 53.51
N ARG A 118 -1.43 15.21 54.50
CA ARG A 118 -2.82 15.66 54.64
C ARG A 118 -3.10 16.79 53.63
N PRO A 119 -4.38 17.08 53.33
CA PRO A 119 -4.83 17.87 52.20
C PRO A 119 -4.70 19.36 52.45
N SER A 120 -4.41 20.11 51.39
CA SER A 120 -4.58 21.57 51.37
C SER A 120 -5.81 21.89 50.54
N ASP A 121 -6.77 22.51 51.22
CA ASP A 121 -7.88 23.24 50.65
C ASP A 121 -7.40 24.23 49.59
N ARG A 122 -8.02 24.22 48.41
CA ARG A 122 -8.05 25.41 47.55
C ARG A 122 -9.44 25.59 46.92
N PRO A 123 -9.92 26.84 46.81
CA PRO A 123 -11.32 27.16 46.67
C PRO A 123 -11.76 27.27 45.20
N SER A 124 -13.06 27.03 45.01
CA SER A 124 -13.85 27.32 43.81
C SER A 124 -13.69 28.75 43.31
N PRO A 125 -13.71 28.96 41.98
CA PRO A 125 -14.25 30.17 41.39
C PRO A 125 -15.71 29.98 40.99
N ASN A 126 -16.48 30.99 41.38
CA ASN A 126 -17.91 31.22 41.22
C ASN A 126 -18.24 31.56 39.75
N PRO A 127 -19.31 31.02 39.14
CA PRO A 127 -19.88 31.56 37.90
C PRO A 127 -21.08 32.45 38.25
N ASN A 128 -20.99 33.75 37.98
CA ASN A 128 -22.15 34.64 37.93
C ASN A 128 -21.85 35.87 37.06
N SER A 129 -22.47 35.90 35.89
CA SER A 129 -23.07 37.07 35.20
C SER A 129 -23.70 36.50 33.92
N ALA A 130 -25.00 36.18 33.88
CA ALA A 130 -26.16 37.07 33.86
C ALA A 130 -26.28 37.88 32.56
N ASP A 131 -27.44 37.68 31.94
CA ASP A 131 -28.21 38.59 31.09
C ASP A 131 -27.83 38.73 29.61
N ASN A 132 -28.63 38.08 28.74
CA ASN A 132 -29.62 38.89 28.03
C ASN A 132 -30.87 38.10 27.62
N ALA A 133 -32.00 38.77 27.85
CA ALA A 133 -33.36 38.32 27.63
C ALA A 133 -33.88 38.68 26.22
N GLY A 134 -34.86 37.92 25.75
CA GLY A 134 -35.72 38.28 24.62
C GLY A 134 -36.36 37.03 24.01
N LEU A 135 -37.49 36.54 24.56
CA LEU A 135 -38.83 36.76 24.01
C LEU A 135 -38.92 36.57 22.48
N VAL A 136 -39.56 35.49 22.03
CA VAL A 136 -40.74 35.48 21.14
C VAL A 136 -41.12 34.01 20.80
N ALA A 137 -42.34 33.65 21.14
CA ALA A 137 -43.18 32.70 20.38
C ALA A 137 -44.35 33.53 19.81
N PRO A 138 -45.16 33.10 18.82
CA PRO A 138 -45.29 31.74 18.27
C PRO A 138 -45.35 31.64 16.73
N ILE A 139 -45.38 30.39 16.28
CA ILE A 139 -45.74 29.87 14.94
C ILE A 139 -47.20 30.23 14.58
N PRO A 140 -47.49 30.49 13.29
CA PRO A 140 -48.66 29.93 12.62
C PRO A 140 -48.25 29.21 11.31
N GLU A 141 -48.60 27.94 11.16
CA GLU A 141 -49.77 27.45 10.41
C GLU A 141 -49.63 27.54 8.88
N LEU A 142 -49.62 26.35 8.27
CA LEU A 142 -49.85 26.08 6.86
C LEU A 142 -51.18 26.69 6.41
N ASP A 143 -51.21 27.30 5.22
CA ASP A 143 -52.24 26.91 4.26
C ASP A 143 -51.91 27.27 2.80
N ASN A 144 -52.37 26.34 1.96
CA ASN A 144 -52.52 26.28 0.51
C ASN A 144 -52.74 27.59 -0.26
N ALA A 145 -52.19 27.69 -1.48
CA ALA A 145 -52.94 27.51 -2.74
C ALA A 145 -52.19 28.11 -3.96
N ASP A 146 -52.03 27.26 -4.98
CA ASP A 146 -52.47 27.49 -6.36
C ASP A 146 -52.45 28.94 -6.91
N GLN A 147 -51.50 29.23 -7.82
CA GLN A 147 -51.85 29.95 -9.04
C GLN A 147 -50.76 29.84 -10.12
N THR A 148 -51.17 29.21 -11.21
CA THR A 148 -50.63 29.27 -12.56
C THR A 148 -50.66 30.69 -13.12
N THR A 149 -49.59 31.15 -13.78
CA THR A 149 -49.61 31.76 -15.14
C THR A 149 -48.22 32.21 -15.58
N ASP A 150 -47.68 31.52 -16.59
CA ASP A 150 -46.89 32.13 -17.68
C ASP A 150 -47.85 33.02 -18.53
N PRO A 151 -47.40 34.05 -19.30
CA PRO A 151 -46.26 33.95 -20.22
C PRO A 151 -45.35 35.20 -20.37
N ASN A 152 -44.12 34.92 -20.83
CA ASN A 152 -43.26 35.69 -21.78
C ASN A 152 -44.04 36.64 -22.75
N PRO A 153 -43.48 37.67 -23.47
CA PRO A 153 -42.06 38.01 -23.69
C PRO A 153 -41.69 39.51 -23.76
N GLN A 154 -40.38 39.84 -23.80
CA GLN A 154 -39.77 40.79 -24.76
C GLN A 154 -38.31 41.14 -24.40
N SER A 155 -37.39 40.82 -25.31
CA SER A 155 -36.13 41.57 -25.52
C SER A 155 -36.46 42.96 -26.11
N PRO A 156 -35.56 43.95 -25.95
CA PRO A 156 -34.58 44.19 -27.01
C PRO A 156 -33.18 44.68 -26.56
N SER A 157 -32.22 44.33 -27.42
CA SER A 157 -31.09 45.13 -27.94
C SER A 157 -30.47 46.29 -27.16
N ALA A 158 -29.16 46.11 -26.89
CA ALA A 158 -28.01 46.87 -27.40
C ALA A 158 -28.03 48.40 -27.57
N GLU A 159 -26.87 48.97 -27.19
CA GLU A 159 -26.28 50.29 -27.51
C GLU A 159 -26.47 51.44 -26.52
N GLY A 160 -25.34 51.99 -26.04
CA GLY A 160 -25.20 53.44 -25.88
C GLY A 160 -24.64 53.99 -24.56
N ARG A 161 -23.30 54.04 -24.48
CA ARG A 161 -22.53 55.29 -24.28
C ARG A 161 -22.78 56.16 -23.02
N ALA A 162 -21.84 56.03 -22.09
CA ALA A 162 -21.18 57.06 -21.28
C ALA A 162 -21.97 58.31 -20.83
N THR A 163 -22.15 58.42 -19.50
CA THR A 163 -21.99 59.69 -18.77
C THR A 163 -21.49 59.41 -17.36
N SER A 164 -20.37 60.04 -17.02
CA SER A 164 -19.86 60.21 -15.67
C SER A 164 -20.92 60.87 -14.79
N ASP A 165 -21.18 60.29 -13.62
CA ASP A 165 -21.62 61.10 -12.48
C ASP A 165 -20.99 60.60 -11.18
N ILE A 166 -20.45 61.57 -10.46
CA ILE A 166 -19.65 61.44 -9.24
C ILE A 166 -20.64 61.47 -8.09
N GLY A 167 -21.04 60.29 -7.62
CA GLY A 167 -21.91 60.12 -6.47
C GLY A 167 -21.32 59.13 -5.48
N ARG A 168 -20.46 59.61 -4.56
CA ARG A 168 -19.97 58.87 -3.41
C ARG A 168 -21.15 58.34 -2.59
N ARG A 169 -21.42 57.05 -2.72
CA ARG A 169 -22.08 56.23 -1.71
C ARG A 169 -21.26 54.93 -1.61
N PRO A 170 -20.69 54.57 -0.45
CA PRO A 170 -20.02 53.29 -0.32
C PRO A 170 -21.08 52.21 -0.53
N PRO A 171 -20.95 51.32 -1.53
CA PRO A 171 -21.78 50.13 -1.55
C PRO A 171 -21.34 49.30 -0.36
N ASP A 172 -22.28 49.10 0.55
CA ASP A 172 -22.28 48.03 1.54
C ASP A 172 -22.39 46.72 0.75
N ARG A 173 -21.26 46.35 0.14
CA ARG A 173 -21.08 45.14 -0.64
C ARG A 173 -20.21 44.24 0.21
N THR A 174 -20.85 43.56 1.15
CA THR A 174 -20.50 42.16 1.40
C THR A 174 -20.80 41.42 0.10
N ASP A 175 -19.95 41.62 -0.91
CA ASP A 175 -19.73 40.60 -1.93
C ASP A 175 -19.11 39.46 -1.13
N GLU A 176 -19.98 38.58 -0.66
CA GLU A 176 -19.65 37.22 -0.30
C GLU A 176 -18.85 36.71 -1.50
N VAL A 177 -17.52 36.71 -1.36
CA VAL A 177 -16.61 36.09 -2.31
C VAL A 177 -16.96 34.62 -2.22
N THR A 178 -17.97 34.20 -2.99
CA THR A 178 -18.22 32.79 -3.28
C THR A 178 -16.92 32.36 -3.93
N ALA A 179 -16.08 31.66 -3.18
CA ALA A 179 -14.87 31.07 -3.71
C ALA A 179 -15.31 30.33 -4.97
N ALA A 180 -14.82 30.78 -6.14
CA ALA A 180 -15.21 30.16 -7.39
C ALA A 180 -14.88 28.67 -7.25
N GLU A 181 -15.89 27.82 -7.37
CA GLU A 181 -15.66 26.38 -7.32
C GLU A 181 -14.59 26.05 -8.37
N PRO A 182 -13.57 25.27 -8.01
CA PRO A 182 -12.53 24.88 -8.96
C PRO A 182 -13.19 24.27 -10.19
N PRO A 183 -12.65 24.49 -11.39
CA PRO A 183 -13.24 23.93 -12.60
C PRO A 183 -13.33 22.40 -12.45
N PRO A 184 -14.38 21.75 -13.01
CA PRO A 184 -14.63 20.33 -12.80
C PRO A 184 -13.41 19.42 -13.10
N PHE A 185 -12.58 19.82 -14.06
CA PHE A 185 -11.37 19.11 -14.43
C PHE A 185 -10.26 19.15 -13.36
N ASP A 186 -10.07 20.27 -12.66
CA ASP A 186 -9.07 20.36 -11.58
C ASP A 186 -9.45 19.43 -10.43
N ASN A 187 -10.74 19.37 -10.10
CA ASN A 187 -11.26 18.45 -9.09
C ASN A 187 -11.09 16.98 -9.51
N TYR A 188 -11.31 16.67 -10.80
CA TYR A 188 -10.99 15.35 -11.34
C TYR A 188 -9.51 15.01 -11.17
N ILE A 189 -8.59 15.91 -11.56
CA ILE A 189 -7.15 15.67 -11.45
C ILE A 189 -6.72 15.47 -10.00
N GLU A 190 -7.20 16.29 -9.06
CA GLU A 190 -6.91 16.15 -7.64
C GLU A 190 -7.37 14.79 -7.09
N ILE A 191 -8.59 14.35 -7.41
CA ILE A 191 -9.07 13.03 -7.02
C ILE A 191 -8.25 11.94 -7.70
N PHE A 192 -7.96 12.11 -8.99
CA PHE A 192 -7.25 11.13 -9.79
C PHE A 192 -5.82 10.87 -9.32
N LYS A 193 -5.09 11.91 -8.90
CA LYS A 193 -3.76 11.79 -8.25
C LYS A 193 -3.78 10.93 -7.00
N THR A 194 -4.94 10.79 -6.35
CA THR A 194 -5.07 9.95 -5.17
C THR A 194 -5.43 8.51 -5.47
N TYR A 195 -5.49 8.13 -6.75
CA TYR A 195 -5.77 6.76 -7.15
C TYR A 195 -4.65 5.82 -6.71
N THR A 196 -4.99 4.85 -5.87
CA THR A 196 -4.05 3.84 -5.36
C THR A 196 -4.26 2.48 -5.99
N GLY A 197 -5.42 2.22 -6.60
CA GLY A 197 -5.76 0.92 -7.15
C GLY A 197 -5.90 -0.21 -6.14
N VAL A 198 -5.66 0.06 -4.86
CA VAL A 198 -5.62 -0.96 -3.82
C VAL A 198 -7.04 -1.42 -3.53
N GLN A 199 -7.34 -2.65 -3.93
CA GLN A 199 -8.54 -3.36 -3.53
C GLN A 199 -8.13 -4.62 -2.76
N LEU A 200 -8.52 -4.69 -1.48
CA LEU A 200 -8.43 -5.92 -0.71
C LEU A 200 -9.43 -6.92 -1.28
N SER A 201 -9.00 -8.17 -1.46
CA SER A 201 -9.95 -9.23 -1.82
C SER A 201 -10.96 -9.43 -0.69
N GLU A 202 -12.11 -10.03 -0.98
CA GLU A 202 -13.10 -10.32 0.08
C GLU A 202 -12.50 -11.26 1.16
N THR A 203 -11.61 -12.16 0.75
CA THR A 203 -10.85 -13.03 1.67
C THR A 203 -9.95 -12.21 2.58
N ASP A 204 -9.14 -11.31 2.03
CA ASP A 204 -8.21 -10.48 2.82
C ASP A 204 -8.96 -9.50 3.73
N ALA A 205 -10.07 -8.94 3.25
CA ALA A 205 -10.95 -8.08 4.04
C ALA A 205 -11.52 -8.85 5.24
N ASN A 206 -11.93 -10.11 5.06
CA ASN A 206 -12.42 -10.97 6.13
C ASN A 206 -11.30 -11.35 7.11
N GLU A 207 -10.08 -11.60 6.61
CA GLU A 207 -8.92 -11.88 7.45
C GLU A 207 -8.53 -10.66 8.29
N ALA A 208 -8.42 -9.47 7.67
CA ALA A 208 -8.16 -8.22 8.38
C ALA A 208 -9.23 -7.96 9.46
N GLN A 209 -10.49 -8.25 9.16
CA GLN A 209 -11.58 -8.16 10.12
C GLN A 209 -11.41 -9.14 11.30
N ALA A 210 -11.03 -10.38 11.04
CA ALA A 210 -10.79 -11.39 12.07
C ALA A 210 -9.60 -11.02 12.96
N ASN A 211 -8.50 -10.57 12.35
CA ASN A 211 -7.31 -10.12 13.05
C ASN A 211 -7.61 -8.91 13.96
N TRP A 212 -8.40 -7.95 13.48
CA TRP A 212 -8.81 -6.80 14.30
C TRP A 212 -9.67 -7.21 15.51
N LEU A 213 -10.62 -8.14 15.34
CA LEU A 213 -11.40 -8.68 16.46
C LEU A 213 -10.52 -9.43 17.47
N GLN A 214 -9.53 -10.19 16.99
CA GLN A 214 -8.58 -10.88 17.86
C GLN A 214 -7.80 -9.87 18.72
N VAL A 215 -7.31 -8.78 18.13
CA VAL A 215 -6.62 -7.70 18.87
C VAL A 215 -7.53 -7.09 19.94
N LEU A 216 -8.81 -6.86 19.65
CA LEU A 216 -9.77 -6.36 20.66
C LEU A 216 -10.03 -7.39 21.78
N SER A 217 -10.16 -8.66 21.43
CA SER A 217 -10.36 -9.76 22.39
C SER A 217 -9.16 -9.88 23.35
N ASP A 218 -7.94 -9.79 22.83
CA ASP A 218 -6.72 -9.91 23.63
C ASP A 218 -6.51 -8.73 24.57
N ARG A 219 -7.05 -7.55 24.21
CA ARG A 219 -6.98 -6.35 25.04
C ARG A 219 -7.80 -6.45 26.31
N ALA A 220 -9.01 -7.03 26.26
CA ALA A 220 -9.84 -7.20 27.45
C ALA A 220 -10.83 -8.38 27.34
N PRO A 221 -11.01 -9.19 28.40
CA PRO A 221 -11.88 -10.37 28.36
C PRO A 221 -13.35 -10.09 28.02
N ASN A 222 -13.86 -8.89 28.36
CA ASN A 222 -15.23 -8.49 28.04
C ASN A 222 -15.43 -8.12 26.56
N LEU A 223 -14.37 -8.12 25.76
CA LEU A 223 -14.40 -7.86 24.32
C LEU A 223 -14.33 -9.15 23.48
N ALA A 224 -14.09 -10.30 24.11
CA ALA A 224 -13.93 -11.59 23.42
C ALA A 224 -15.17 -12.03 22.62
N ASP A 225 -16.36 -11.61 23.05
CA ASP A 225 -17.63 -11.93 22.41
C ASP A 225 -18.15 -10.80 21.48
N LEU A 226 -17.29 -9.85 21.10
CA LEU A 226 -17.67 -8.77 20.18
C LEU A 226 -18.08 -9.34 18.82
N THR A 227 -19.23 -8.86 18.33
CA THR A 227 -19.72 -9.16 16.99
C THR A 227 -19.79 -7.87 16.19
N ILE A 228 -19.27 -7.91 14.97
CA ILE A 228 -19.25 -6.76 14.07
C ILE A 228 -20.65 -6.55 13.50
N ARG A 229 -21.19 -5.33 13.70
CA ARG A 229 -22.49 -4.94 13.18
C ARG A 229 -22.33 -4.07 11.94
N PRO A 230 -22.99 -4.40 10.82
CA PRO A 230 -22.96 -3.53 9.64
C PRO A 230 -23.68 -2.21 9.95
N LEU A 231 -23.09 -1.09 9.53
CA LEU A 231 -23.65 0.25 9.69
C LEU A 231 -23.64 0.98 8.33
N LYS A 232 -24.82 1.09 7.70
CA LYS A 232 -25.04 1.74 6.40
C LYS A 232 -26.03 2.90 6.53
N ILE A 233 -25.58 3.98 7.15
CA ILE A 233 -26.42 5.17 7.42
C ILE A 233 -25.78 6.47 6.90
N PHE A 234 -24.59 6.37 6.34
CA PHE A 234 -23.82 7.52 5.87
C PHE A 234 -24.36 7.95 4.51
N GLU A 235 -24.56 9.26 4.34
CA GLU A 235 -24.81 9.80 3.01
C GLU A 235 -23.58 9.53 2.13
N PRO A 236 -23.77 9.18 0.85
CA PRO A 236 -22.66 8.97 -0.06
C PRO A 236 -21.77 10.22 -0.19
N LEU A 237 -20.46 10.01 -0.29
CA LEU A 237 -19.49 11.08 -0.49
C LEU A 237 -19.73 11.77 -1.85
N PRO A 238 -19.78 13.11 -1.91
CA PRO A 238 -20.06 13.79 -3.16
C PRO A 238 -18.87 13.66 -4.13
N TYR A 239 -19.16 13.39 -5.39
CA TYR A 239 -18.21 13.53 -6.50
C TYR A 239 -18.70 14.60 -7.46
N ALA A 240 -18.15 15.81 -7.32
CA ALA A 240 -18.67 17.01 -8.00
C ALA A 240 -18.09 17.25 -9.40
N ALA A 241 -17.02 16.52 -9.79
CA ALA A 241 -16.38 16.74 -11.09
C ALA A 241 -17.27 16.32 -12.27
N ASN A 242 -18.23 15.40 -12.05
CA ASN A 242 -19.04 14.76 -13.09
C ASN A 242 -18.21 14.18 -14.26
N ILE A 243 -16.94 13.88 -14.00
CA ILE A 243 -16.01 13.33 -14.98
C ILE A 243 -15.79 11.85 -14.70
N CYS A 244 -15.83 10.97 -15.69
CA CYS A 244 -15.64 9.54 -15.43
C CYS A 244 -14.25 9.26 -14.86
N LEU A 245 -14.22 8.52 -13.75
CA LEU A 245 -12.99 8.02 -13.15
C LEU A 245 -12.60 6.72 -13.87
N PRO A 246 -11.30 6.47 -14.15
CA PRO A 246 -10.88 5.27 -14.88
C PRO A 246 -11.26 3.95 -14.21
N SER A 247 -11.37 3.96 -12.88
CA SER A 247 -11.99 2.87 -12.12
C SER A 247 -13.11 3.48 -11.28
N PRO A 248 -14.36 2.97 -11.37
CA PRO A 248 -15.41 3.40 -10.47
C PRO A 248 -14.97 3.22 -9.00
N PRO A 249 -15.14 4.26 -8.15
CA PRO A 249 -14.81 4.14 -6.74
C PRO A 249 -15.76 3.15 -6.07
N ASP A 250 -15.20 2.26 -5.26
CA ASP A 250 -16.00 1.39 -4.40
C ASP A 250 -16.39 2.12 -3.11
N ALA A 251 -17.29 1.51 -2.32
CA ALA A 251 -17.56 2.00 -0.97
C ALA A 251 -16.35 1.79 -0.04
N ALA A 252 -16.06 2.79 0.79
CA ALA A 252 -15.12 2.62 1.89
C ALA A 252 -15.76 1.75 2.98
N ARG A 253 -15.08 0.68 3.40
CA ARG A 253 -15.50 -0.14 4.54
C ARG A 253 -14.49 -0.01 5.66
N ILE A 254 -14.95 0.56 6.77
CA ILE A 254 -14.13 0.97 7.91
C ILE A 254 -14.61 0.21 9.15
N LEU A 255 -13.68 -0.35 9.93
CA LEU A 255 -14.00 -0.95 11.22
C LEU A 255 -13.92 0.10 12.33
N VAL A 256 -14.96 0.18 13.15
CA VAL A 256 -15.07 1.16 14.23
C VAL A 256 -15.39 0.44 15.52
N PHE A 257 -14.55 0.64 16.53
CA PHE A 257 -14.84 0.23 17.89
C PHE A 257 -15.35 1.42 18.70
N ILE A 258 -16.47 1.23 19.38
CA ILE A 258 -17.08 2.18 20.30
C ILE A 258 -16.97 1.58 21.69
N ASP A 259 -16.39 2.32 22.64
CA ASP A 259 -16.31 1.90 24.03
C ASP A 259 -17.68 1.95 24.75
N ALA A 260 -17.71 1.64 26.04
CA ALA A 260 -18.95 1.66 26.82
C ALA A 260 -19.45 3.09 27.13
N GLU A 261 -18.61 4.09 26.86
CA GLU A 261 -18.90 5.51 27.02
C GLU A 261 -19.43 6.14 25.72
N GLY A 262 -19.56 5.35 24.64
CA GLY A 262 -20.02 5.84 23.34
C GLY A 262 -18.91 6.52 22.52
N THR A 263 -17.65 6.46 22.97
CA THR A 263 -16.53 7.13 22.30
C THR A 263 -15.93 6.22 21.22
N PRO A 264 -15.82 6.67 19.96
CA PRO A 264 -15.12 5.91 18.94
C PRO A 264 -13.61 5.92 19.20
N GLU A 265 -12.96 4.76 19.06
CA GLU A 265 -11.50 4.72 19.05
C GLU A 265 -10.93 5.42 17.81
N MET A 266 -9.81 6.13 18.00
CA MET A 266 -9.17 6.93 16.96
C MET A 266 -8.64 6.10 15.79
N TYR A 267 -8.32 4.82 16.00
CA TYR A 267 -7.81 3.97 14.94
C TYR A 267 -8.93 3.13 14.31
N GLN A 268 -9.17 3.37 13.03
CA GLN A 268 -10.23 2.73 12.27
C GLN A 268 -9.63 2.05 11.03
N PRO A 269 -9.31 0.74 11.08
CA PRO A 269 -8.71 0.08 9.94
C PRO A 269 -9.71 -0.05 8.77
N PHE A 270 -9.22 0.20 7.56
CA PHE A 270 -9.96 -0.08 6.33
C PHE A 270 -9.91 -1.58 6.04
N VAL A 271 -11.08 -2.19 5.87
CA VAL A 271 -11.21 -3.54 5.28
C VAL A 271 -11.53 -3.49 3.80
N GLN A 272 -11.98 -2.34 3.29
CA GLN A 272 -12.05 -2.05 1.87
C GLN A 272 -11.85 -0.55 1.65
N ARG A 273 -11.00 -0.21 0.68
CA ARG A 273 -10.77 1.16 0.22
C ARG A 273 -11.59 1.44 -1.04
N THR A 274 -11.83 2.72 -1.30
CA THR A 274 -12.54 3.23 -2.49
C THR A 274 -11.71 3.18 -3.77
N LYS A 275 -10.43 2.77 -3.67
CA LYS A 275 -9.34 2.93 -4.66
C LYS A 275 -8.79 4.35 -4.79
N TYR A 276 -9.39 5.35 -4.15
CA TYR A 276 -8.95 6.74 -4.19
C TYR A 276 -8.74 7.26 -2.77
N ARG A 277 -7.50 7.61 -2.42
CA ARG A 277 -7.15 8.10 -1.07
C ARG A 277 -7.95 9.35 -0.69
N ALA A 278 -8.35 10.21 -1.64
CA ALA A 278 -9.23 11.35 -1.35
C ALA A 278 -10.59 10.92 -0.77
N PHE A 279 -11.22 9.89 -1.34
CA PHE A 279 -12.50 9.39 -0.83
C PHE A 279 -12.31 8.58 0.46
N ASP A 280 -11.22 7.82 0.60
CA ASP A 280 -10.91 7.11 1.85
C ASP A 280 -10.79 8.11 3.02
N ASN A 281 -10.02 9.18 2.85
CA ASN A 281 -9.83 10.21 3.87
C ASN A 281 -11.17 10.90 4.21
N ALA A 282 -11.97 11.23 3.19
CA ALA A 282 -13.29 11.84 3.39
C ALA A 282 -14.27 10.88 4.09
N ALA A 283 -14.20 9.58 3.82
CA ALA A 283 -14.97 8.57 4.53
C ALA A 283 -14.56 8.51 6.01
N GLU A 284 -13.26 8.44 6.30
CA GLU A 284 -12.73 8.42 7.66
C GLU A 284 -13.17 9.67 8.45
N ASP A 285 -13.02 10.86 7.87
CA ASP A 285 -13.47 12.10 8.49
C ASP A 285 -14.97 12.10 8.78
N ARG A 286 -15.78 11.54 7.88
CA ARG A 286 -17.23 11.43 8.08
C ARG A 286 -17.59 10.44 9.18
N VAL A 287 -16.87 9.33 9.28
CA VAL A 287 -17.03 8.35 10.38
C VAL A 287 -16.59 8.94 11.71
N ARG A 288 -15.48 9.70 11.73
CA ARG A 288 -14.98 10.39 12.93
C ARG A 288 -15.95 11.46 13.46
N GLN A 289 -16.67 12.13 12.56
CA GLN A 289 -17.67 13.14 12.92
C GLN A 289 -19.04 12.55 13.28
N TYR A 290 -19.25 11.25 13.07
CA TYR A 290 -20.54 10.62 13.34
C TYR A 290 -20.75 10.41 14.85
N ASP A 291 -21.90 10.88 15.32
CA ASP A 291 -22.34 10.69 16.71
C ASP A 291 -22.89 9.27 16.87
N PHE A 292 -22.02 8.36 17.34
CA PHE A 292 -22.43 6.99 17.60
C PHE A 292 -23.41 6.96 18.78
N PRO A 293 -24.50 6.19 18.69
CA PRO A 293 -25.46 6.13 19.78
C PRO A 293 -24.76 5.63 21.05
N ASP A 294 -25.08 6.22 22.19
CA ASP A 294 -24.64 5.73 23.49
C ASP A 294 -24.97 4.24 23.62
N VAL A 295 -23.98 3.46 24.03
CA VAL A 295 -24.10 2.02 24.19
C VAL A 295 -23.63 1.65 25.59
N ASP A 296 -24.52 1.03 26.38
CA ASP A 296 -24.16 0.55 27.73
C ASP A 296 -23.08 -0.56 27.70
N GLU A 297 -22.72 -1.04 26.52
CA GLU A 297 -21.74 -2.11 26.28
C GLU A 297 -20.90 -1.76 25.05
N PRO A 298 -19.59 -2.06 25.03
CA PRO A 298 -18.73 -1.83 23.88
C PRO A 298 -19.25 -2.49 22.61
N ARG A 299 -19.09 -1.84 21.46
CA ARG A 299 -19.57 -2.35 20.17
C ARG A 299 -18.53 -2.20 19.08
N ALA A 300 -18.56 -3.17 18.17
CA ALA A 300 -17.81 -3.13 16.93
C ALA A 300 -18.76 -2.94 15.74
N TYR A 301 -18.46 -1.98 14.88
CA TYR A 301 -19.19 -1.68 13.66
C TYR A 301 -18.31 -1.88 12.44
N ARG A 302 -18.93 -2.33 11.34
CA ARG A 302 -18.38 -2.20 10.00
C ARG A 302 -19.20 -1.13 9.29
N VAL A 303 -18.61 0.05 9.20
CA VAL A 303 -19.19 1.21 8.55
C VAL A 303 -18.93 1.12 7.05
N GLU A 304 -19.96 1.38 6.26
CA GLU A 304 -19.87 1.49 4.81
C GLU A 304 -20.24 2.91 4.40
N VAL A 305 -19.32 3.58 3.70
CA VAL A 305 -19.51 4.92 3.15
C VAL A 305 -19.40 4.83 1.64
N ASP A 306 -20.53 4.96 0.96
CA ASP A 306 -20.60 4.95 -0.49
C ASP A 306 -20.01 6.24 -1.08
N VAL A 307 -19.61 6.21 -2.35
CA VAL A 307 -19.29 7.42 -3.13
C VAL A 307 -20.44 7.67 -4.09
N ASN A 308 -20.93 8.91 -4.16
CA ASN A 308 -21.95 9.32 -5.12
C ASN A 308 -21.34 9.43 -6.53
N TYR A 309 -21.07 8.28 -7.13
CA TYR A 309 -20.51 8.17 -8.47
C TYR A 309 -21.52 7.45 -9.36
N ASP A 310 -21.95 8.12 -10.44
CA ASP A 310 -22.80 7.53 -11.46
C ASP A 310 -21.96 7.25 -12.71
N GLU A 311 -21.61 5.98 -12.91
CA GLU A 311 -20.87 5.52 -14.08
C GLU A 311 -21.63 5.77 -15.40
N THR A 312 -22.95 5.97 -15.33
CA THR A 312 -23.81 6.22 -16.50
C THR A 312 -24.08 7.69 -16.77
N ASP A 313 -23.85 8.57 -15.79
CA ASP A 313 -24.12 10.02 -15.85
C ASP A 313 -22.84 10.86 -15.66
N CYS A 314 -21.67 10.27 -15.86
CA CYS A 314 -20.40 10.99 -15.95
C CYS A 314 -20.05 11.28 -17.41
N ASP A 315 -19.47 12.46 -17.65
CA ASP A 315 -18.82 12.75 -18.92
C ASP A 315 -17.40 12.19 -18.84
N TRP A 316 -16.93 11.43 -19.83
CA TRP A 316 -15.49 11.17 -19.90
C TRP A 316 -14.76 12.51 -19.89
N PRO A 317 -13.59 12.60 -19.23
CA PRO A 317 -12.84 13.85 -19.18
C PRO A 317 -12.85 14.37 -20.60
N PRO A 318 -13.31 15.62 -20.83
CA PRO A 318 -13.42 16.12 -22.18
C PRO A 318 -12.09 15.75 -22.81
N ALA A 319 -12.14 15.05 -23.95
CA ALA A 319 -11.00 14.98 -24.80
C ALA A 319 -10.71 16.45 -25.11
N VAL A 320 -9.98 17.13 -24.22
CA VAL A 320 -9.11 18.21 -24.57
C VAL A 320 -8.46 17.62 -25.79
N ASP A 321 -8.73 18.17 -26.98
CA ASP A 321 -8.42 17.64 -28.32
C ASP A 321 -6.91 17.36 -28.52
N ARG A 322 -6.26 16.71 -27.55
CA ARG A 322 -4.88 16.84 -27.09
C ARG A 322 -4.42 15.60 -26.32
N LEU A 323 -5.28 14.96 -25.51
CA LEU A 323 -4.94 13.66 -24.93
C LEU A 323 -5.22 12.56 -25.97
N PRO A 324 -4.21 11.77 -26.37
CA PRO A 324 -4.38 10.73 -27.38
C PRO A 324 -5.16 9.53 -26.82
N ASP A 325 -5.94 8.84 -27.66
CA ASP A 325 -6.69 7.63 -27.28
C ASP A 325 -5.81 6.54 -26.64
N ASP A 326 -4.54 6.48 -27.06
CA ASP A 326 -3.53 5.59 -26.48
C ASP A 326 -3.32 5.87 -24.98
N TYR A 327 -3.49 7.12 -24.52
CA TYR A 327 -3.35 7.48 -23.10
C TYR A 327 -4.41 6.81 -22.27
N PHE A 328 -5.68 6.96 -22.67
CA PHE A 328 -6.80 6.32 -22.00
C PHE A 328 -6.73 4.80 -22.09
N THR A 329 -6.27 4.27 -23.23
CA THR A 329 -6.02 2.81 -23.36
C THR A 329 -5.02 2.31 -22.32
N VAL A 330 -3.92 3.05 -22.09
CA VAL A 330 -2.95 2.71 -21.03
C VAL A 330 -3.59 2.87 -19.66
N LEU A 331 -4.32 3.96 -19.42
CA LEU A 331 -4.94 4.27 -18.13
C LEU A 331 -5.99 3.22 -17.71
N GLU A 332 -6.88 2.85 -18.63
CA GLU A 332 -7.90 1.81 -18.44
C GLU A 332 -7.28 0.43 -18.25
N SER A 333 -6.05 0.22 -18.74
CA SER A 333 -5.32 -1.03 -18.55
C SER A 333 -4.73 -1.17 -17.15
N TYR A 334 -4.84 -0.16 -16.28
CA TYR A 334 -4.30 -0.26 -14.93
C TYR A 334 -5.01 -1.35 -14.13
N VAL A 335 -4.26 -2.34 -13.66
CA VAL A 335 -4.75 -3.53 -12.95
C VAL A 335 -4.51 -3.47 -11.44
N GLY A 336 -3.94 -2.37 -10.94
CA GLY A 336 -3.67 -2.21 -9.52
C GLY A 336 -2.44 -2.97 -9.02
N PRO A 337 -2.16 -2.88 -7.71
CA PRO A 337 -0.92 -3.37 -7.13
C PRO A 337 -0.89 -4.89 -6.90
N ALA A 338 -2.02 -5.58 -7.09
CA ALA A 338 -2.15 -7.01 -6.75
C ALA A 338 -1.07 -7.89 -7.43
N LEU A 339 -0.70 -7.56 -8.67
CA LEU A 339 0.37 -8.25 -9.41
C LEU A 339 1.73 -7.50 -9.39
N THR A 340 1.83 -6.34 -8.74
CA THR A 340 3.07 -5.55 -8.68
C THR A 340 3.91 -5.84 -7.44
N THR A 341 3.30 -6.42 -6.40
CA THR A 341 3.99 -6.77 -5.14
C THR A 341 4.81 -8.04 -5.28
N SER A 342 5.90 -8.15 -4.53
CA SER A 342 6.75 -9.34 -4.50
C SER A 342 5.96 -10.59 -4.07
N ARG A 343 5.08 -10.45 -3.06
CA ARG A 343 4.18 -11.54 -2.63
C ARG A 343 3.22 -11.99 -3.73
N GLY A 344 2.54 -11.05 -4.40
CA GLY A 344 1.62 -11.38 -5.49
C GLY A 344 2.34 -12.04 -6.67
N ALA A 345 3.58 -11.65 -6.94
CA ALA A 345 4.43 -12.29 -7.94
C ALA A 345 4.80 -13.72 -7.55
N ASP A 346 5.16 -13.96 -6.28
CA ASP A 346 5.47 -15.30 -5.76
C ASP A 346 4.25 -16.23 -5.83
N GLU A 347 3.06 -15.74 -5.45
CA GLU A 347 1.80 -16.48 -5.55
C GLU A 347 1.46 -16.83 -7.01
N THR A 348 1.61 -15.87 -7.93
CA THR A 348 1.37 -16.09 -9.37
C THR A 348 2.37 -17.09 -9.96
N LYS A 349 3.64 -16.98 -9.57
CA LYS A 349 4.70 -17.93 -9.93
C LYS A 349 4.41 -19.32 -9.41
N ALA A 350 4.02 -19.47 -8.15
CA ALA A 350 3.66 -20.75 -7.57
C ALA A 350 2.45 -21.39 -8.28
N ALA A 351 1.41 -20.60 -8.57
CA ALA A 351 0.24 -21.05 -9.32
C ALA A 351 0.62 -21.50 -10.74
N TRP A 352 1.45 -20.73 -11.44
CA TRP A 352 1.94 -21.10 -12.76
C TRP A 352 2.77 -22.39 -12.74
N LEU A 353 3.73 -22.51 -11.81
CA LEU A 353 4.52 -23.74 -11.65
C LEU A 353 3.65 -24.95 -11.35
N GLN A 354 2.61 -24.79 -10.54
CA GLN A 354 1.62 -25.84 -10.30
C GLN A 354 0.91 -26.26 -11.60
N THR A 355 0.49 -25.32 -12.46
CA THR A 355 -0.11 -25.68 -13.75
C THR A 355 0.85 -26.45 -14.66
N LEU A 356 2.16 -26.12 -14.62
CA LEU A 356 3.18 -26.84 -15.38
C LEU A 356 3.35 -28.27 -14.86
N ARG A 357 3.39 -28.47 -13.53
CA ARG A 357 3.43 -29.82 -12.91
C ARG A 357 2.23 -30.66 -13.33
N GLU A 358 1.02 -30.11 -13.23
CA GLU A 358 -0.23 -30.81 -13.56
C GLU A 358 -0.32 -31.17 -15.04
N SER A 359 0.24 -30.35 -15.92
CA SER A 359 0.29 -30.64 -17.35
C SER A 359 1.25 -31.79 -17.72
N GLY A 360 2.18 -32.15 -16.82
CA GLY A 360 3.24 -33.13 -17.09
C GLY A 360 4.26 -32.66 -18.13
N ALA A 361 4.34 -31.34 -18.40
CA ALA A 361 5.23 -30.78 -19.41
C ALA A 361 6.72 -30.84 -18.99
N ILE A 362 7.00 -30.75 -17.69
CA ILE A 362 8.32 -30.88 -17.08
C ILE A 362 8.19 -31.65 -15.76
N ASP A 363 9.19 -32.47 -15.45
CA ASP A 363 9.40 -33.06 -14.13
C ASP A 363 10.05 -32.01 -13.22
N LEU A 364 9.23 -31.26 -12.48
CA LEU A 364 9.70 -30.25 -11.54
C LEU A 364 9.91 -30.87 -10.16
N PRO A 365 11.01 -30.56 -9.46
CA PRO A 365 11.18 -31.01 -8.08
C PRO A 365 10.04 -30.50 -7.19
N GLU A 366 9.63 -31.32 -6.23
CA GLU A 366 8.62 -30.93 -5.23
C GLU A 366 9.17 -29.78 -4.36
N GLY A 367 8.44 -28.67 -4.31
CA GLY A 367 8.80 -27.46 -3.57
C GLY A 367 8.19 -26.21 -4.18
N ASP A 368 7.76 -25.28 -3.33
CA ASP A 368 7.17 -24.00 -3.75
C ASP A 368 8.23 -22.94 -4.06
N ASP A 369 9.47 -23.14 -3.59
CA ASP A 369 10.56 -22.17 -3.66
C ASP A 369 11.61 -22.55 -4.70
N LEU A 370 11.19 -22.60 -5.96
CA LEU A 370 12.11 -22.79 -7.08
C LEU A 370 12.72 -21.45 -7.47
N ASP A 371 14.01 -21.29 -7.21
CA ASP A 371 14.80 -20.21 -7.78
C ASP A 371 14.92 -20.45 -9.29
N LEU A 372 14.11 -19.72 -10.06
CA LEU A 372 14.04 -19.88 -11.50
C LEU A 372 15.15 -19.05 -12.13
N PRO A 373 15.92 -19.60 -13.08
CA PRO A 373 16.95 -18.83 -13.76
C PRO A 373 16.31 -17.64 -14.49
N LYS A 374 16.81 -16.44 -14.16
CA LYS A 374 16.51 -15.24 -14.92
C LYS A 374 17.22 -15.31 -16.26
N TRP A 375 16.50 -14.97 -17.33
CA TRP A 375 17.10 -14.95 -18.65
C TRP A 375 17.91 -13.65 -18.85
N GLU A 376 19.22 -13.76 -18.69
CA GLU A 376 20.14 -12.65 -18.93
C GLU A 376 20.22 -12.32 -20.43
N GLY A 377 20.08 -11.04 -20.78
CA GLY A 377 20.31 -10.55 -22.14
C GLY A 377 19.06 -10.26 -22.98
N PHE A 378 17.88 -10.17 -22.37
CA PHE A 378 16.74 -9.55 -23.04
C PHE A 378 16.98 -8.04 -23.17
N ILE A 379 17.18 -7.58 -24.40
CA ILE A 379 17.46 -6.18 -24.75
C ILE A 379 16.18 -5.37 -25.09
N PRO A 380 15.14 -5.94 -25.73
CA PRO A 380 13.95 -5.16 -26.07
C PRO A 380 13.26 -4.60 -24.83
N ASP A 381 12.75 -3.38 -24.95
CA ASP A 381 11.92 -2.75 -23.94
C ASP A 381 10.49 -2.56 -24.45
N VAL A 382 9.54 -2.46 -23.53
CA VAL A 382 8.20 -1.98 -23.84
C VAL A 382 8.25 -0.46 -23.83
N SER A 383 8.23 0.15 -25.01
CA SER A 383 8.15 1.60 -25.13
C SER A 383 6.78 2.12 -24.71
N TYR A 384 6.75 3.09 -23.79
CA TYR A 384 5.59 3.93 -23.57
C TYR A 384 5.53 5.01 -24.67
N PRO A 385 4.50 5.01 -25.54
CA PRO A 385 4.51 5.81 -26.76
C PRO A 385 4.15 7.29 -26.54
N LEU A 386 3.88 7.69 -25.30
CA LEU A 386 3.36 8.99 -24.92
C LEU A 386 4.36 9.68 -24.01
N ASP A 387 4.55 10.97 -24.20
CA ASP A 387 5.35 11.79 -23.30
C ASP A 387 4.42 12.40 -22.22
N ILE A 388 3.48 11.63 -21.68
CA ILE A 388 2.46 12.09 -20.71
C ILE A 388 2.55 11.26 -19.44
N CYS A 389 2.67 11.89 -18.28
CA CYS A 389 2.84 11.17 -17.03
C CYS A 389 1.64 10.28 -16.71
N LEU A 390 1.95 9.06 -16.28
CA LEU A 390 0.96 8.17 -15.70
C LEU A 390 0.70 8.60 -14.25
N PRO A 391 -0.53 8.42 -13.75
CA PRO A 391 -0.88 8.78 -12.37
C PRO A 391 -0.15 7.93 -11.33
N VAL A 392 0.18 6.69 -11.71
CA VAL A 392 0.94 5.75 -10.91
C VAL A 392 2.09 5.30 -11.80
N ASP A 393 3.32 5.44 -11.32
CA ASP A 393 4.44 5.01 -12.13
C ASP A 393 4.42 3.49 -12.30
N PRO A 394 4.53 2.99 -13.55
CA PRO A 394 4.65 1.56 -13.78
C PRO A 394 5.94 1.06 -13.13
N LYS A 395 5.96 -0.21 -12.71
CA LYS A 395 7.24 -0.84 -12.40
C LYS A 395 8.15 -0.80 -13.62
N ASP A 396 9.44 -0.71 -13.36
CA ASP A 396 10.51 -0.63 -14.35
C ASP A 396 10.62 -1.88 -15.24
N GLN A 397 10.04 -3.00 -14.81
CA GLN A 397 10.02 -4.25 -15.56
C GLN A 397 8.77 -5.11 -15.32
N VAL A 398 8.41 -5.89 -16.34
CA VAL A 398 7.46 -7.01 -16.25
C VAL A 398 8.26 -8.31 -16.08
N GLU A 399 7.88 -9.18 -15.15
CA GLU A 399 8.44 -10.54 -15.08
C GLU A 399 7.50 -11.49 -15.81
N VAL A 400 8.02 -12.19 -16.83
CA VAL A 400 7.26 -13.10 -17.69
C VAL A 400 7.83 -14.52 -17.58
N GLY A 401 6.99 -15.46 -17.14
CA GLY A 401 7.31 -16.87 -17.06
C GLY A 401 7.12 -17.55 -18.41
N VAL A 402 8.14 -18.28 -18.84
CA VAL A 402 8.11 -19.05 -20.09
C VAL A 402 8.60 -20.48 -19.90
N LEU A 403 7.98 -21.39 -20.66
CA LEU A 403 8.43 -22.77 -20.84
C LEU A 403 9.02 -22.91 -22.25
N VAL A 404 10.34 -23.07 -22.32
CA VAL A 404 11.10 -23.22 -23.57
C VAL A 404 11.36 -24.70 -23.83
N LEU A 405 10.99 -25.19 -25.00
CA LEU A 405 11.25 -26.55 -25.46
C LEU A 405 12.72 -26.72 -25.89
N PRO A 406 13.23 -27.97 -26.02
CA PRO A 406 14.61 -28.24 -26.42
C PRO A 406 15.05 -27.57 -27.73
N ASP A 407 14.12 -27.32 -28.65
CA ASP A 407 14.39 -26.65 -29.93
C ASP A 407 14.43 -25.12 -29.84
N GLY A 408 14.27 -24.54 -28.65
CA GLY A 408 14.23 -23.10 -28.41
C GLY A 408 12.86 -22.47 -28.66
N THR A 409 11.82 -23.25 -28.95
CA THR A 409 10.45 -22.73 -29.12
C THR A 409 9.68 -22.67 -27.80
N LEU A 410 8.65 -21.84 -27.72
CA LEU A 410 7.77 -21.77 -26.55
C LEU A 410 6.75 -22.91 -26.58
N SER A 411 6.61 -23.63 -25.46
CA SER A 411 5.63 -24.71 -25.29
C SER A 411 4.20 -24.20 -25.14
N ALA A 412 4.05 -23.03 -24.52
CA ALA A 412 2.76 -22.40 -24.21
C ALA A 412 2.87 -20.87 -24.29
N GLU A 413 1.73 -20.20 -24.15
CA GLU A 413 1.66 -18.74 -24.05
C GLU A 413 2.47 -18.25 -22.83
N PRO A 414 3.27 -17.17 -22.96
CA PRO A 414 3.95 -16.57 -21.82
C PRO A 414 2.97 -16.10 -20.75
N VAL A 415 3.34 -16.25 -19.47
CA VAL A 415 2.51 -15.86 -18.33
C VAL A 415 3.16 -14.70 -17.61
N THR A 416 2.40 -13.63 -17.32
CA THR A 416 2.90 -12.54 -16.47
C THR A 416 3.00 -13.04 -15.03
N LEU A 417 4.20 -13.05 -14.47
CA LEU A 417 4.48 -13.39 -13.09
C LEU A 417 4.44 -12.14 -12.22
N ARG A 418 5.01 -11.04 -12.71
CA ARG A 418 4.96 -9.72 -12.06
C ARG A 418 4.54 -8.67 -13.06
N SER A 419 3.49 -7.93 -12.71
CA SER A 419 2.93 -6.84 -13.51
C SER A 419 3.66 -5.53 -13.24
N THR A 420 3.62 -4.65 -14.24
CA THR A 420 3.97 -3.24 -14.08
C THR A 420 2.92 -2.43 -13.33
N GLY A 421 1.73 -2.99 -13.13
CA GLY A 421 0.52 -2.29 -12.70
C GLY A 421 -0.38 -1.93 -13.88
N TYR A 422 0.09 -2.10 -15.12
CA TYR A 422 -0.65 -1.78 -16.34
C TYR A 422 -0.66 -2.97 -17.31
N GLN A 423 -1.85 -3.53 -17.55
CA GLN A 423 -2.06 -4.64 -18.48
C GLN A 423 -1.55 -4.33 -19.89
N TYR A 424 -1.59 -3.07 -20.32
CA TYR A 424 -1.04 -2.64 -21.60
C TYR A 424 0.46 -2.95 -21.73
N PHE A 425 1.26 -2.65 -20.70
CA PHE A 425 2.69 -2.95 -20.72
C PHE A 425 2.93 -4.45 -20.60
N ASP A 426 2.15 -5.13 -19.76
CA ASP A 426 2.25 -6.58 -19.56
C ASP A 426 1.94 -7.35 -20.86
N ASP A 427 0.89 -6.95 -21.59
CA ASP A 427 0.51 -7.54 -22.88
C ASP A 427 1.63 -7.37 -23.91
N ARG A 428 2.16 -6.16 -24.02
CA ARG A 428 3.28 -5.87 -24.93
C ARG A 428 4.55 -6.61 -24.54
N ALA A 429 4.84 -6.73 -23.25
CA ALA A 429 5.97 -7.51 -22.77
C ALA A 429 5.84 -8.98 -23.17
N ARG A 430 4.67 -9.59 -22.96
CA ARG A 430 4.39 -10.96 -23.41
C ARG A 430 4.52 -11.11 -24.92
N ASP A 431 4.00 -10.16 -25.70
CA ASP A 431 4.12 -10.18 -27.14
C ASP A 431 5.57 -10.05 -27.62
N LEU A 432 6.38 -9.21 -26.98
CA LEU A 432 7.82 -9.13 -27.26
C LEU A 432 8.52 -10.46 -26.95
N VAL A 433 8.22 -11.08 -25.80
CA VAL A 433 8.78 -12.38 -25.40
C VAL A 433 8.46 -13.48 -26.42
N LYS A 434 7.28 -13.46 -27.05
CA LYS A 434 6.94 -14.42 -28.13
C LYS A 434 7.81 -14.27 -29.38
N THR A 435 8.36 -13.09 -29.64
CA THR A 435 9.19 -12.82 -30.82
C THR A 435 10.66 -13.22 -30.63
N VAL A 436 11.05 -13.54 -29.40
CA VAL A 436 12.42 -13.95 -29.06
C VAL A 436 12.72 -15.35 -29.55
N ALA A 437 13.91 -15.52 -30.12
CA ALA A 437 14.50 -16.84 -30.34
C ALA A 437 15.30 -17.25 -29.11
N PHE A 438 14.80 -18.24 -28.36
CA PHE A 438 15.52 -18.78 -27.20
C PHE A 438 16.64 -19.73 -27.64
N THR A 439 17.69 -19.82 -26.83
CA THR A 439 18.80 -20.73 -27.12
C THR A 439 18.33 -22.18 -26.95
N PRO A 440 18.46 -23.04 -27.97
CA PRO A 440 18.13 -24.46 -27.84
C PRO A 440 18.93 -25.14 -26.73
N SER A 441 18.32 -26.13 -26.09
CA SER A 441 18.89 -26.89 -24.96
C SER A 441 18.56 -28.37 -25.07
N ASP A 442 19.27 -29.23 -24.34
CA ASP A 442 19.00 -30.68 -24.37
C ASP A 442 17.70 -31.07 -23.64
N THR A 443 17.23 -30.21 -22.73
CA THR A 443 16.01 -30.40 -21.92
C THR A 443 15.14 -29.16 -21.99
N PRO A 444 13.82 -29.28 -21.81
CA PRO A 444 12.96 -28.13 -21.61
C PRO A 444 13.46 -27.23 -20.46
N GLN A 445 13.29 -25.92 -20.58
CA GLN A 445 13.74 -24.92 -19.61
C GLN A 445 12.55 -24.08 -19.14
N ILE A 446 12.51 -23.80 -17.83
CA ILE A 446 11.62 -22.79 -17.26
C ILE A 446 12.46 -21.57 -16.98
N LEU A 447 12.09 -20.44 -17.60
CA LEU A 447 12.81 -19.19 -17.47
C LEU A 447 11.87 -18.09 -16.97
N VAL A 448 12.42 -17.14 -16.23
CA VAL A 448 11.79 -15.85 -15.98
C VAL A 448 12.47 -14.81 -16.86
N VAL A 449 11.69 -14.13 -17.69
CA VAL A 449 12.17 -13.04 -18.55
C VAL A 449 11.75 -11.72 -17.94
N GLU A 450 12.74 -10.90 -17.58
CA GLU A 450 12.52 -9.52 -17.15
C GLU A 450 12.47 -8.64 -18.40
N VAL A 451 11.33 -7.98 -18.62
CA VAL A 451 11.08 -7.11 -19.76
C VAL A 451 11.03 -5.67 -19.27
N PRO A 452 12.05 -4.84 -19.56
CA PRO A 452 12.06 -3.45 -19.14
C PRO A 452 10.91 -2.65 -19.76
N VAL A 453 10.35 -1.72 -19.00
CA VAL A 453 9.41 -0.71 -19.51
C VAL A 453 10.15 0.62 -19.63
N ALA A 454 10.21 1.16 -20.84
CA ALA A 454 10.79 2.47 -21.08
C ALA A 454 9.76 3.56 -20.75
N TYR A 455 9.62 3.83 -19.46
CA TYR A 455 8.88 4.94 -18.89
C TYR A 455 9.85 5.79 -18.04
N ASN A 456 9.82 7.11 -18.22
CA ASN A 456 10.61 8.04 -17.42
C ASN A 456 9.65 9.06 -16.79
N ALA A 457 9.47 8.95 -15.46
CA ALA A 457 8.65 9.86 -14.68
C ALA A 457 9.19 11.31 -14.70
N ASP A 458 10.50 11.49 -14.90
CA ASP A 458 11.14 12.81 -14.93
C ASP A 458 10.99 13.51 -16.29
N ASP A 459 10.85 12.75 -17.38
CA ASP A 459 10.82 13.28 -18.75
C ASP A 459 9.40 13.34 -19.33
N CYS A 460 8.36 13.01 -18.56
CA CYS A 460 6.98 13.05 -19.02
C CYS A 460 6.31 14.42 -18.77
N GLN A 461 5.30 14.76 -19.58
CA GLN A 461 4.48 15.95 -19.38
C GLN A 461 3.39 15.67 -18.34
N PRO A 462 3.30 16.45 -17.24
CA PRO A 462 2.25 16.24 -16.25
C PRO A 462 0.87 16.50 -16.84
N LEU A 463 -0.15 15.84 -16.27
CA LEU A 463 -1.55 15.97 -16.68
C LEU A 463 -2.09 17.40 -16.59
N GLU A 464 -1.49 18.23 -15.75
CA GLU A 464 -1.84 19.64 -15.55
C GLU A 464 -1.31 20.57 -16.65
N SER A 465 -0.50 20.05 -17.57
CA SER A 465 0.08 20.87 -18.62
C SER A 465 -1.01 21.48 -19.51
N GLU A 466 -0.97 22.81 -19.67
CA GLU A 466 -1.99 23.54 -20.44
C GLU A 466 -2.07 23.10 -21.90
N THR A 467 -1.04 22.44 -22.45
CA THR A 467 -0.97 21.91 -23.82
C THR A 467 -0.06 20.67 -23.88
N PHE A 468 -0.57 19.55 -24.41
CA PHE A 468 0.24 18.39 -24.75
C PHE A 468 0.83 18.53 -26.16
N GLU A 469 2.16 18.64 -26.25
CA GLU A 469 2.85 18.56 -27.54
C GLU A 469 3.00 17.09 -27.91
N LEU A 470 2.08 16.54 -28.71
CA LEU A 470 2.23 15.19 -29.22
C LEU A 470 3.47 15.12 -30.12
N PRO A 471 4.42 14.19 -29.88
CA PRO A 471 5.53 14.00 -30.79
C PRO A 471 4.96 13.68 -32.18
N SER A 472 5.29 14.53 -33.15
CA SER A 472 4.89 14.31 -34.54
C SER A 472 5.37 12.93 -34.98
N ALA A 473 4.54 12.19 -35.73
CA ALA A 473 4.87 10.81 -36.13
C ALA A 473 6.24 10.67 -36.83
N ASP A 474 6.75 11.73 -37.44
CA ASP A 474 8.08 11.79 -38.08
C ASP A 474 9.27 11.86 -37.09
N THR A 475 9.07 12.18 -35.81
CA THR A 475 10.15 12.30 -34.82
C THR A 475 10.44 11.00 -34.08
N ARG A 476 9.55 9.99 -34.15
CA ARG A 476 9.68 8.72 -33.40
C ARG A 476 10.88 7.86 -33.81
N ASP A 477 11.38 8.01 -35.04
CA ASP A 477 12.55 7.26 -35.55
C ASP A 477 13.91 7.96 -35.28
N GLN A 478 13.93 9.13 -34.62
CA GLN A 478 15.16 9.87 -34.33
C GLN A 478 15.57 9.88 -32.84
N ARG A 479 15.14 8.89 -32.04
CA ARG A 479 15.81 8.67 -30.74
C ARG A 479 17.25 8.26 -31.00
N THR A 480 18.14 9.23 -30.86
CA THR A 480 19.59 9.07 -30.85
C THR A 480 19.93 7.93 -29.89
N PRO A 481 20.71 6.91 -30.28
CA PRO A 481 21.11 5.86 -29.37
C PRO A 481 21.72 6.51 -28.13
N VAL A 482 21.13 6.23 -26.97
CA VAL A 482 21.60 6.71 -25.67
C VAL A 482 23.09 6.44 -25.62
N ALA A 483 23.88 7.52 -25.56
CA ALA A 483 25.31 7.42 -25.50
C ALA A 483 25.65 6.58 -24.26
N ARG A 484 26.37 5.47 -24.49
CA ARG A 484 26.96 4.62 -23.45
C ARG A 484 27.47 5.53 -22.31
N PRO A 485 27.05 5.31 -21.06
CA PRO A 485 27.46 6.19 -19.97
C PRO A 485 28.99 6.32 -19.93
N PRO A 486 29.51 7.53 -19.69
CA PRO A 486 30.94 7.76 -19.61
C PRO A 486 31.55 6.83 -18.55
N SER A 487 32.70 6.27 -18.90
CA SER A 487 33.50 5.39 -18.06
C SER A 487 33.72 5.99 -16.67
N GLU A 488 33.51 5.17 -15.66
CA GLU A 488 33.77 5.34 -14.21
C GLU A 488 34.32 6.71 -13.78
N PRO A 489 33.53 7.50 -13.02
CA PRO A 489 34.08 8.64 -12.30
C PRO A 489 34.98 8.16 -11.15
N ASP A 490 36.03 8.93 -10.91
CA ASP A 490 36.99 8.76 -9.82
C ASP A 490 36.33 8.38 -8.48
N THR A 491 36.86 7.34 -7.84
CA THR A 491 36.37 6.63 -6.64
C THR A 491 36.36 7.43 -5.32
N ASN A 492 36.27 8.76 -5.38
CA ASN A 492 36.18 9.61 -4.18
C ASN A 492 35.12 10.73 -4.28
N ALA A 493 34.24 10.70 -5.29
CA ALA A 493 33.04 11.53 -5.23
C ALA A 493 32.15 10.95 -4.11
N ALA A 494 31.86 11.77 -3.09
CA ALA A 494 30.82 11.47 -2.12
C ALA A 494 29.59 11.02 -2.91
N ILE A 495 29.14 9.77 -2.69
CA ILE A 495 27.97 9.22 -3.36
C ILE A 495 26.82 10.13 -2.94
N ALA A 496 26.42 11.04 -3.82
CA ALA A 496 25.28 11.89 -3.58
C ALA A 496 24.05 10.98 -3.65
N PHE A 497 23.30 10.94 -2.55
CA PHE A 497 22.01 10.26 -2.51
C PHE A 497 21.10 10.83 -3.60
N ASP A 498 20.35 9.96 -4.27
CA ASP A 498 19.30 10.36 -5.19
C ASP A 498 18.05 10.74 -4.36
N PRO A 499 17.65 12.02 -4.28
CA PRO A 499 16.55 12.45 -3.43
C PRO A 499 15.19 11.88 -3.85
N ALA A 500 14.99 11.62 -5.15
CA ALA A 500 13.74 11.07 -5.66
C ALA A 500 13.58 9.62 -5.19
N LEU A 501 14.61 8.81 -5.43
CA LEU A 501 14.63 7.42 -5.00
C LEU A 501 14.56 7.27 -3.47
N GLN A 502 15.13 8.21 -2.74
CA GLN A 502 15.00 8.26 -1.28
C GLN A 502 13.56 8.54 -0.83
N THR A 503 12.88 9.48 -1.49
CA THR A 503 11.47 9.80 -1.20
C THR A 503 10.58 8.60 -1.48
N ASP A 504 10.78 7.93 -2.63
CA ASP A 504 10.05 6.72 -2.99
C ASP A 504 10.29 5.58 -1.99
N LEU A 505 11.53 5.39 -1.53
CA LEU A 505 11.85 4.38 -0.53
C LEU A 505 11.11 4.67 0.79
N LEU A 506 11.11 5.93 1.25
CA LEU A 506 10.42 6.35 2.47
C LEU A 506 8.90 6.17 2.36
N GLU A 507 8.29 6.57 1.24
CA GLU A 507 6.85 6.44 1.04
C GLU A 507 6.43 4.95 0.94
N ASN A 508 7.17 4.14 0.17
CA ASN A 508 6.91 2.70 0.07
C ASN A 508 7.07 2.00 1.43
N GLY A 509 8.14 2.31 2.17
CA GLY A 509 8.38 1.73 3.49
C GLY A 509 7.29 2.11 4.49
N ARG A 510 6.80 3.35 4.46
CA ARG A 510 5.67 3.79 5.27
C ARG A 510 4.40 3.02 4.92
N GLN A 511 4.06 2.90 3.64
CA GLN A 511 2.91 2.12 3.20
C GLN A 511 3.01 0.65 3.66
N GLN A 512 4.21 0.06 3.63
CA GLN A 512 4.41 -1.30 4.13
C GLN A 512 4.27 -1.42 5.64
N VAL A 513 4.75 -0.44 6.42
CA VAL A 513 4.54 -0.41 7.87
C VAL A 513 3.05 -0.29 8.19
N GLU A 514 2.34 0.62 7.52
CA GLU A 514 0.89 0.82 7.68
C GLU A 514 0.07 -0.41 7.28
N ALA A 515 0.53 -1.17 6.29
CA ALA A 515 -0.08 -2.44 5.87
C ALA A 515 0.33 -3.63 6.76
N SER A 516 1.36 -3.50 7.59
CA SER A 516 1.89 -4.60 8.40
C SER A 516 1.11 -4.75 9.71
N PRO A 517 0.79 -5.99 10.13
CA PRO A 517 0.17 -6.25 11.44
C PRO A 517 1.08 -5.87 12.63
N VAL A 518 2.35 -5.54 12.39
CA VAL A 518 3.36 -5.23 13.41
C VAL A 518 3.33 -3.75 13.84
N GLY A 519 2.57 -2.87 13.19
CA GLY A 519 2.63 -1.46 13.55
C GLY A 519 1.67 -0.55 12.83
N THR A 520 0.53 -0.28 13.45
CA THR A 520 -0.33 0.81 12.97
C THR A 520 0.25 2.13 13.50
N LEU A 521 0.61 3.05 12.59
CA LEU A 521 1.30 4.31 12.89
C LEU A 521 0.61 5.13 14.01
N ASN A 522 -0.73 5.04 14.10
CA ASN A 522 -1.53 5.75 15.09
C ASN A 522 -1.51 5.09 16.49
N GLN A 523 -1.48 3.76 16.62
CA GLN A 523 -1.26 3.12 17.92
C GLN A 523 0.16 3.41 18.41
N GLN A 524 1.11 3.44 17.49
CA GLN A 524 2.50 3.75 17.79
C GLN A 524 2.70 5.19 18.24
N LEU A 525 1.91 6.15 17.73
CA LEU A 525 2.01 7.54 18.17
C LEU A 525 1.58 7.73 19.62
N ALA A 526 0.50 7.08 20.04
CA ALA A 526 0.02 7.12 21.42
C ALA A 526 0.96 6.36 22.38
N LEU A 527 1.46 5.20 21.95
CA LEU A 527 2.49 4.43 22.68
C LEU A 527 3.76 5.26 22.83
N ALA A 528 4.22 5.87 21.75
CA ALA A 528 5.38 6.74 21.78
C ALA A 528 5.16 7.93 22.68
N ALA A 529 4.04 8.64 22.56
CA ALA A 529 3.73 9.75 23.46
C ALA A 529 3.76 9.31 24.94
N ALA A 530 3.27 8.10 25.25
CA ALA A 530 3.34 7.52 26.59
C ALA A 530 4.78 7.15 27.01
N SER A 531 5.56 6.50 26.13
CA SER A 531 6.97 6.18 26.38
C SER A 531 7.82 7.44 26.54
N LEU A 532 7.57 8.46 25.73
CA LEU A 532 8.21 9.77 25.78
C LEU A 532 7.83 10.54 27.06
N ALA A 533 6.60 10.39 27.53
CA ALA A 533 6.18 10.90 28.84
C ALA A 533 6.89 10.18 30.00
N SER A 534 7.32 8.92 29.81
CA SER A 534 8.14 8.18 30.78
C SER A 534 9.61 8.64 30.81
N GLY A 535 10.02 9.43 29.81
CA GLY A 535 11.31 10.10 29.72
C GLY A 535 12.14 9.60 28.54
N TRP A 536 12.86 10.52 27.89
CA TRP A 536 13.82 10.21 26.84
C TRP A 536 15.04 9.47 27.43
N PRO A 537 15.66 8.52 26.70
CA PRO A 537 16.91 7.88 27.16
C PRO A 537 17.97 8.91 27.52
N ALA A 538 18.52 8.82 28.73
CA ALA A 538 19.38 9.87 29.29
C ALA A 538 20.73 10.03 28.56
N ASP A 539 21.11 9.02 27.79
CA ASP A 539 22.32 8.94 26.96
C ASP A 539 22.11 9.39 25.51
N ILE A 540 20.86 9.68 25.11
CA ILE A 540 20.51 10.11 23.76
C ILE A 540 20.10 11.59 23.77
N GLU A 541 20.69 12.41 22.91
CA GLU A 541 20.36 13.83 22.84
C GLU A 541 19.11 14.06 21.95
N GLN A 542 17.94 14.23 22.57
CA GLN A 542 16.66 14.40 21.88
C GLN A 542 16.67 15.47 20.78
N SER A 543 17.33 16.62 21.04
CA SER A 543 17.39 17.74 20.10
C SER A 543 18.13 17.44 18.81
N CYS A 544 18.88 16.34 18.74
CA CYS A 544 19.46 15.89 17.47
C CYS A 544 18.43 15.28 16.53
N PHE A 545 17.31 14.77 17.03
CA PHE A 545 16.38 13.93 16.27
C PHE A 545 15.03 14.60 16.03
N LEU A 546 14.52 15.27 17.06
CA LEU A 546 13.19 15.85 17.04
C LEU A 546 13.27 17.35 17.34
N ALA A 547 12.68 18.16 16.47
CA ALA A 547 12.49 19.58 16.69
C ALA A 547 11.38 19.84 17.73
N ASP A 548 10.32 19.03 17.68
CA ASP A 548 9.21 19.10 18.64
C ASP A 548 8.56 17.73 18.85
N ILE A 549 7.92 17.56 19.99
CA ILE A 549 7.24 16.34 20.38
C ILE A 549 5.94 16.67 21.13
N THR A 550 4.82 16.27 20.54
CA THR A 550 3.49 16.44 21.12
C THR A 550 2.84 15.07 21.30
N ALA A 551 1.72 15.03 22.02
CA ALA A 551 0.92 13.80 22.14
C ALA A 551 0.31 13.35 20.79
N GLU A 552 0.28 14.24 19.80
CA GLU A 552 -0.42 14.06 18.52
C GLU A 552 0.53 14.06 17.32
N SER A 553 1.81 14.39 17.51
CA SER A 553 2.81 14.44 16.44
C SER A 553 4.22 14.42 17.00
N PHE A 554 5.16 13.80 16.28
CA PHE A 554 6.58 14.10 16.41
C PHE A 554 7.03 14.87 15.17
N GLN A 555 7.81 15.92 15.36
CA GLN A 555 8.38 16.71 14.27
C GLN A 555 9.89 16.41 14.23
N PRO A 556 10.38 15.67 13.21
CA PRO A 556 11.81 15.48 13.02
C PRO A 556 12.54 16.82 12.86
N VAL A 557 13.84 16.84 13.16
CA VAL A 557 14.68 17.99 12.82
C VAL A 557 14.70 18.22 11.30
N GLU A 558 14.97 19.45 10.85
CA GLU A 558 14.93 19.83 9.42
C GLU A 558 15.87 19.00 8.53
N THR A 559 16.92 18.42 9.12
CA THR A 559 17.89 17.57 8.41
C THR A 559 17.46 16.11 8.31
N ALA A 560 16.45 15.69 9.06
CA ALA A 560 15.85 14.37 8.95
C ALA A 560 14.86 14.36 7.78
N ALA A 561 14.90 13.29 6.99
CA ALA A 561 13.98 13.08 5.88
C ALA A 561 12.59 12.63 6.38
N ASP A 562 12.57 11.77 7.40
CA ASP A 562 11.34 11.24 7.97
C ASP A 562 11.56 10.61 9.35
N ALA A 563 10.49 10.24 10.04
CA ALA A 563 10.55 9.36 11.21
C ALA A 563 9.36 8.39 11.27
N LEU A 564 9.60 7.19 11.77
CA LEU A 564 8.59 6.18 12.02
C LEU A 564 8.83 5.49 13.36
N ILE A 565 7.86 4.73 13.83
CA ILE A 565 7.98 3.97 15.08
C ILE A 565 7.81 2.50 14.75
N LEU A 566 8.59 1.64 15.41
CA LEU A 566 8.47 0.20 15.28
C LEU A 566 8.18 -0.37 16.66
N SER A 567 7.18 -1.26 16.74
CA SER A 567 6.82 -1.97 17.97
C SER A 567 7.73 -3.19 18.16
N GLU A 568 9.04 -2.98 18.11
CA GLU A 568 10.06 -4.01 18.31
C GLU A 568 11.27 -3.49 19.10
N ASP A 569 12.15 -4.41 19.47
CA ASP A 569 13.39 -4.11 20.18
C ASP A 569 14.42 -3.47 19.23
N ALA A 570 15.23 -2.53 19.74
CA ALA A 570 16.25 -1.84 18.95
C ALA A 570 17.23 -2.78 18.22
N SER A 571 17.49 -3.97 18.79
CA SER A 571 18.33 -4.99 18.16
C SER A 571 17.70 -5.65 16.93
N GLN A 572 16.38 -5.62 16.80
CA GLN A 572 15.63 -6.21 15.68
C GLN A 572 15.36 -5.20 14.56
N ALA A 573 15.34 -3.90 14.89
CA ALA A 573 15.04 -2.83 13.94
C ALA A 573 15.87 -2.89 12.64
N PRO A 574 17.20 -3.18 12.63
CA PRO A 574 17.95 -3.28 11.38
C PRO A 574 17.43 -4.37 10.43
N ALA A 575 17.04 -5.52 10.98
CA ALA A 575 16.50 -6.63 10.18
C ALA A 575 15.10 -6.30 9.64
N THR A 576 14.26 -5.66 10.46
CA THR A 576 12.93 -5.23 10.03
C THR A 576 13.01 -4.14 8.97
N LEU A 577 13.87 -3.14 9.13
CA LEU A 577 14.10 -2.09 8.13
C LEU A 577 14.67 -2.65 6.83
N SER A 578 15.59 -3.63 6.92
CA SER A 578 16.11 -4.33 5.73
C SER A 578 14.99 -4.98 4.91
N ARG A 579 14.04 -5.65 5.59
CA ARG A 579 12.89 -6.30 4.96
C ARG A 579 11.86 -5.29 4.42
N LEU A 580 11.51 -4.26 5.18
CA LEU A 580 10.50 -3.27 4.79
C LEU A 580 10.94 -2.42 3.59
N TYR A 581 12.23 -2.11 3.50
CA TYR A 581 12.75 -1.23 2.45
C TYR A 581 13.49 -1.99 1.34
N GLU A 582 13.56 -3.32 1.42
CA GLU A 582 14.35 -4.16 0.51
C GLU A 582 15.79 -3.64 0.37
N THR A 583 16.44 -3.47 1.53
CA THR A 583 17.82 -2.98 1.66
C THR A 583 18.64 -3.88 2.58
N GLU A 584 19.97 -3.78 2.49
CA GLU A 584 20.91 -4.30 3.47
C GLU A 584 21.21 -3.21 4.50
N ALA A 585 20.85 -3.45 5.76
CA ALA A 585 21.24 -2.57 6.87
C ALA A 585 22.62 -2.96 7.43
N ALA A 586 23.54 -2.00 7.46
CA ALA A 586 24.86 -2.12 8.07
C ALA A 586 25.00 -1.11 9.21
N ASP A 587 25.77 -1.46 10.24
CA ASP A 587 26.14 -0.55 11.32
C ASP A 587 27.00 0.61 10.78
N ALA A 588 26.53 1.84 10.99
CA ALA A 588 27.20 3.09 10.63
C ALA A 588 27.68 3.86 11.87
N GLY A 589 27.70 3.22 13.04
CA GLY A 589 28.18 3.77 14.29
C GLY A 589 27.07 4.41 15.12
N ASP A 590 27.34 5.61 15.63
CA ASP A 590 26.47 6.30 16.57
C ASP A 590 26.25 7.74 16.13
N TYR A 591 25.03 8.23 16.24
CA TYR A 591 24.72 9.65 16.08
C TYR A 591 23.97 10.10 17.32
N CYS A 592 24.52 11.07 18.05
CA CYS A 592 23.94 11.62 19.29
C CYS A 592 23.50 10.57 20.34
N GLY A 593 24.27 9.49 20.48
CA GLY A 593 24.02 8.40 21.45
C GLY A 593 23.06 7.32 20.97
N ALA A 594 22.50 7.45 19.76
CA ALA A 594 21.66 6.42 19.14
C ALA A 594 22.42 5.65 18.05
N PRO A 595 22.24 4.31 17.96
CA PRO A 595 22.72 3.51 16.84
C PRO A 595 22.32 4.11 15.49
N LEU A 596 23.30 4.32 14.62
CA LEU A 596 23.11 4.76 13.24
C LEU A 596 23.32 3.56 12.32
N ILE A 597 22.37 3.32 11.42
CA ILE A 597 22.49 2.29 10.40
C ILE A 597 22.53 2.93 9.01
N GLN A 598 23.34 2.36 8.13
CA GLN A 598 23.35 2.65 6.70
C GLN A 598 22.54 1.58 5.98
N MET A 599 21.51 2.00 5.25
CA MET A 599 20.67 1.13 4.44
C MET A 599 21.16 1.22 2.99
N SER A 600 21.50 0.09 2.40
CA SER A 600 22.07 0.02 1.05
C SER A 600 21.33 -0.95 0.15
N ARG A 601 21.30 -0.69 -1.15
CA ARG A 601 20.76 -1.60 -2.16
C ARG A 601 21.87 -1.89 -3.16
N SER A 602 22.17 -3.18 -3.35
CA SER A 602 23.29 -3.61 -4.21
C SER A 602 24.63 -2.96 -3.84
N GLY A 603 24.87 -2.74 -2.55
CA GLY A 603 26.08 -2.11 -2.00
C GLY A 603 26.15 -0.58 -2.14
N ALA A 604 25.18 0.07 -2.79
CA ALA A 604 25.10 1.53 -2.85
C ALA A 604 24.25 2.07 -1.68
N PRO A 605 24.76 3.05 -0.90
CA PRO A 605 24.00 3.64 0.21
C PRO A 605 22.78 4.38 -0.33
N GLN A 606 21.62 4.14 0.30
CA GLN A 606 20.34 4.75 -0.08
C GLN A 606 19.80 5.68 1.01
N LEU A 607 19.90 5.26 2.27
CA LEU A 607 19.43 6.00 3.43
C LEU A 607 20.33 5.76 4.64
N PHE A 608 20.29 6.68 5.59
CA PHE A 608 20.69 6.39 6.97
C PHE A 608 19.47 6.42 7.87
N ALA A 609 19.51 5.61 8.93
CA ALA A 609 18.47 5.61 9.95
C ALA A 609 19.09 5.57 11.35
N SER A 610 18.62 6.43 12.25
CA SER A 610 18.93 6.34 13.67
C SER A 610 17.86 5.57 14.40
N VAL A 611 18.24 4.57 15.20
CA VAL A 611 17.33 3.70 15.95
C VAL A 611 17.36 4.08 17.42
N ILE A 612 16.29 4.69 17.91
CA ILE A 612 16.21 5.26 19.25
C ILE A 612 15.24 4.42 20.09
N PRO A 613 15.70 3.69 21.13
CA PRO A 613 14.80 2.99 22.03
C PRO A 613 13.94 3.98 22.80
N LEU A 614 12.61 3.80 22.78
CA LEU A 614 11.69 4.69 23.49
C LEU A 614 11.50 4.30 24.96
N SER A 615 11.88 3.07 25.32
CA SER A 615 11.68 2.50 26.65
C SER A 615 12.76 1.46 26.95
N ASN A 616 13.16 1.37 28.23
CA ASN A 616 14.05 0.29 28.71
C ASN A 616 13.30 -1.02 28.96
N GLU A 617 11.96 -0.97 29.05
CA GLU A 617 11.11 -2.11 29.43
C GLU A 617 10.19 -2.59 28.29
N GLU A 618 9.87 -1.71 27.33
CA GLU A 618 9.01 -2.00 26.19
C GLU A 618 9.82 -2.01 24.90
N ALA A 619 9.55 -3.00 24.06
CA ALA A 619 10.13 -3.17 22.74
C ALA A 619 9.49 -2.17 21.77
N SER A 620 9.84 -0.90 21.86
CA SER A 620 9.48 0.09 20.85
C SER A 620 10.64 1.02 20.55
N VAL A 621 10.85 1.29 19.27
CA VAL A 621 11.90 2.18 18.78
C VAL A 621 11.33 3.26 17.88
N LEU A 622 11.86 4.47 18.03
CA LEU A 622 11.71 5.54 17.07
C LEU A 622 12.85 5.42 16.06
N VAL A 623 12.53 5.32 14.79
CA VAL A 623 13.48 5.31 13.69
C VAL A 623 13.41 6.66 12.99
N VAL A 624 14.52 7.38 12.95
CA VAL A 624 14.63 8.66 12.24
C VAL A 624 15.48 8.46 10.99
N PHE A 625 14.93 8.76 9.83
CA PHE A 625 15.62 8.64 8.55
C PHE A 625 16.30 9.95 8.17
N TRP A 626 17.47 9.83 7.55
CA TRP A 626 18.29 10.96 7.17
C TRP A 626 18.49 11.01 5.66
N SER A 627 18.43 12.23 5.11
CA SER A 627 18.66 12.48 3.69
C SER A 627 20.13 12.38 3.28
N ALA A 628 21.03 12.51 4.25
CA ALA A 628 22.48 12.34 4.11
C ALA A 628 23.05 11.79 5.42
N ASP A 629 24.34 11.42 5.42
CA ASP A 629 25.03 11.00 6.65
C ASP A 629 24.97 12.12 7.71
N PRO A 630 24.25 11.93 8.83
CA PRO A 630 24.12 12.96 9.84
C PRO A 630 25.44 13.22 10.59
N GLN A 631 26.41 12.30 10.56
CA GLN A 631 27.73 12.53 11.14
C GLN A 631 28.61 13.48 10.31
N ALA A 632 28.24 13.71 9.05
CA ALA A 632 28.99 14.56 8.12
C ALA A 632 28.48 16.02 8.08
N GLN A 633 27.36 16.30 8.75
CA GLN A 633 26.74 17.64 8.86
C GLN A 633 27.26 18.39 10.08
#